data_AF-A0A1V5UKL4-F1
#
_entry.id   AF-A0A1V5UKL4-F1
#
_cell.length_a   1.000
_cell.length_b   1.000
_cell.length_c   1.000
_cell.angle_alpha   90.00
_cell.angle_beta   90.00
_cell.angle_gamma   90.00
#
_symmetry.space_group_name_H-M   'P 1'
#
loop_
_entity.id
_entity.type
_entity.pdbx_description
1 polymer ?
#
loop_
_entity_poly.entity_id
_entity_poly.type
_entity_poly.pdbx_seq_one_letter_code
_entity_poly.pdbx_strand_id
1 'polypeptide(L)'
;MNKKIYTPIHKEDFRRLLRHYNVPESIEDNILYDLYSESVELLVAHHETFDNIPYVNLDHQRLILHLIHDYNYRMRNLELNTRLELLKNDLFHNKLINVVVDKYGSSAFFKYDSGTYLTPFSMEISTINVYLNFIMLKLPLLPLENRRMELFAELLRNAFSYIHTITELLVRGFEKEAFATWRSLHELEATLLLIQDDKMLKAYEQHILYSLAFNKLVPKAECDRIFVEIKTKMKELNLKSKDTKRFIEYGWLLAHQAFDMNIHKFNFRDGVQTIAKLEDKREVYKLASEVTHSSPVALFTNRRYFLAMVLDNLYTTFLRIEALFAELYVQNVEKSEVDFYKIARDIYLEDIKLVQSRIPRR
;
A
#
# COMPACT_ATOMS: atom_id res chain seq x y z
N MET A 1 -28.98 23.14 -18.93
CA MET A 1 -27.55 22.85 -19.16
C MET A 1 -27.38 22.59 -20.65
N ASN A 2 -26.47 23.26 -21.35
CA ASN A 2 -26.24 22.96 -22.78
C ASN A 2 -25.81 21.49 -22.92
N LYS A 3 -26.56 20.71 -23.69
CA LYS A 3 -26.18 19.34 -24.06
C LYS A 3 -24.81 19.41 -24.72
N LYS A 4 -23.77 18.86 -24.06
CA LYS A 4 -22.45 18.75 -24.67
C LYS A 4 -22.46 17.52 -25.56
N ILE A 5 -22.19 17.69 -26.84
CA ILE A 5 -21.99 16.60 -27.78
C ILE A 5 -20.58 16.08 -27.55
N TYR A 6 -20.45 14.80 -27.18
CA TYR A 6 -19.14 14.16 -27.17
C TYR A 6 -18.75 13.81 -28.60
N THR A 7 -17.53 14.19 -29.00
CA THR A 7 -16.99 13.90 -30.33
C THR A 7 -15.74 13.04 -30.19
N PRO A 8 -15.59 11.95 -30.96
CA PRO A 8 -14.35 11.19 -30.98
C PRO A 8 -13.14 12.09 -31.27
N ILE A 9 -12.00 11.83 -30.61
CA ILE A 9 -10.74 12.46 -30.99
C ILE A 9 -10.30 11.99 -32.37
N HIS A 10 -9.42 12.74 -33.03
CA HIS A 10 -8.91 12.35 -34.33
C HIS A 10 -8.15 11.02 -34.27
N LYS A 11 -8.27 10.21 -35.32
CA LYS A 11 -7.68 8.86 -35.41
C LYS A 11 -6.17 8.83 -35.19
N GLU A 12 -5.46 9.86 -35.65
CA GLU A 12 -4.02 9.98 -35.44
C GLU A 12 -3.68 10.20 -33.96
N ASP A 13 -4.46 11.02 -33.25
CA ASP A 13 -4.25 11.27 -31.82
C ASP A 13 -4.63 10.03 -30.99
N PHE A 14 -5.66 9.29 -31.40
CA PHE A 14 -5.97 7.99 -30.82
C PHE A 14 -4.79 7.00 -30.96
N ARG A 15 -4.22 6.88 -32.16
CA ARG A 15 -3.03 6.03 -32.38
C ARG A 15 -1.83 6.49 -31.56
N ARG A 16 -1.59 7.81 -31.46
CA ARG A 16 -0.54 8.36 -30.58
C ARG A 16 -0.76 7.95 -29.13
N LEU A 17 -1.99 7.98 -28.63
CA LEU A 17 -2.33 7.51 -27.29
C LEU A 17 -2.08 6.00 -27.14
N LEU A 18 -2.43 5.18 -28.14
CA LEU A 18 -2.09 3.75 -28.12
C LEU A 18 -0.58 3.52 -27.94
N ARG A 19 0.25 4.26 -28.67
CA ARG A 19 1.71 4.19 -28.54
C ARG A 19 2.21 4.71 -27.20
N HIS A 20 1.63 5.80 -26.69
CA HIS A 20 1.95 6.33 -25.37
C HIS A 20 1.68 5.30 -24.26
N TYR A 21 0.62 4.50 -24.38
CA TYR A 21 0.30 3.41 -23.45
C TYR A 21 0.98 2.08 -23.78
N ASN A 22 2.02 2.08 -24.62
CA ASN A 22 2.81 0.90 -25.00
C ASN A 22 1.99 -0.23 -25.64
N VAL A 23 0.87 0.08 -26.30
CA VAL A 23 0.23 -0.89 -27.20
C VAL A 23 1.13 -1.01 -28.43
N PRO A 24 1.43 -2.21 -28.96
CA PRO A 24 2.16 -2.35 -30.22
C PRO A 24 1.34 -1.89 -31.43
N GLU A 25 2.01 -1.48 -32.51
CA GLU A 25 1.32 -1.20 -33.78
C GLU A 25 0.80 -2.48 -34.41
N SER A 26 -0.47 -2.47 -34.81
CA SER A 26 -1.10 -3.63 -35.44
C SER A 26 -2.22 -3.20 -36.39
N ILE A 27 -2.66 -4.16 -37.23
CA ILE A 27 -3.84 -3.99 -38.09
C ILE A 27 -5.12 -3.70 -37.31
N GLU A 28 -5.14 -4.03 -36.02
CA GLU A 28 -6.30 -3.87 -35.13
C GLU A 28 -6.44 -2.44 -34.61
N ASP A 29 -5.46 -1.55 -34.84
CA ASP A 29 -5.57 -0.12 -34.52
C ASP A 29 -6.81 0.54 -35.12
N ASN A 30 -7.17 0.16 -36.34
CA ASN A 30 -8.36 0.67 -37.01
C ASN A 30 -9.62 0.20 -36.28
N ILE A 31 -9.67 -1.08 -35.94
CA ILE A 31 -10.80 -1.70 -35.24
C ILE A 31 -10.97 -1.07 -33.86
N LEU A 32 -9.87 -0.86 -33.15
CA LEU A 32 -9.88 -0.21 -31.84
C LEU A 32 -10.39 1.23 -31.93
N TYR A 33 -10.05 1.96 -32.99
CA TYR A 33 -10.58 3.31 -33.23
C TYR A 33 -12.09 3.30 -33.52
N ASP A 34 -12.55 2.33 -34.28
CA ASP A 34 -13.98 2.19 -34.62
C ASP A 34 -14.78 1.85 -33.35
N LEU A 35 -14.35 0.85 -32.58
CA LEU A 35 -14.93 0.50 -31.28
C LEU A 35 -14.92 1.68 -30.29
N TYR A 36 -13.85 2.47 -30.29
CA TYR A 36 -13.76 3.69 -29.49
C TYR A 36 -14.79 4.74 -29.93
N SER A 37 -14.92 4.97 -31.23
CA SER A 37 -15.86 5.95 -31.79
C SER A 37 -17.30 5.55 -31.46
N GLU A 38 -17.65 4.28 -31.63
CA GLU A 38 -18.96 3.74 -31.26
C GLU A 38 -19.22 3.82 -29.75
N SER A 39 -18.19 3.66 -28.90
CA SER A 39 -18.32 3.86 -27.45
C SER A 39 -18.62 5.32 -27.09
N VAL A 40 -18.07 6.29 -27.83
CA VAL A 40 -18.40 7.70 -27.65
C VAL A 40 -19.84 7.98 -28.07
N GLU A 41 -20.29 7.42 -29.20
CA GLU A 41 -21.67 7.56 -29.67
C GLU A 41 -22.67 6.97 -28.66
N LEU A 42 -22.39 5.78 -28.12
CA LEU A 42 -23.22 5.16 -27.10
C LEU A 42 -23.28 6.01 -25.81
N LEU A 43 -22.17 6.63 -25.40
CA LEU A 43 -22.16 7.57 -24.27
C LEU A 43 -23.05 8.78 -24.51
N VAL A 44 -23.07 9.34 -25.73
CA VAL A 44 -23.97 10.43 -26.10
C VAL A 44 -25.42 9.96 -25.97
N ALA A 45 -25.76 8.81 -26.54
CA ALA A 45 -27.11 8.24 -26.46
C ALA A 45 -27.56 8.01 -24.99
N HIS A 46 -26.67 7.53 -24.12
CA HIS A 46 -26.97 7.37 -22.69
C HIS A 46 -27.29 8.71 -22.01
N HIS A 47 -26.50 9.76 -22.27
CA HIS A 47 -26.74 11.08 -21.67
C HIS A 47 -27.99 11.78 -22.23
N GLU A 48 -28.39 11.46 -23.46
CA GLU A 48 -29.64 11.92 -24.05
C GLU A 48 -30.87 11.19 -23.49
N THR A 49 -30.69 9.92 -23.09
CA THR A 49 -31.77 9.07 -22.60
C THR A 49 -32.05 9.28 -21.11
N PHE A 50 -31.02 9.56 -20.31
CA PHE A 50 -31.13 9.64 -18.85
C PHE A 50 -30.82 11.04 -18.31
N ASP A 51 -31.87 11.80 -17.97
CA ASP A 51 -31.77 13.20 -17.48
C ASP A 51 -31.04 13.34 -16.13
N ASN A 52 -30.93 12.26 -15.36
CA ASN A 52 -30.35 12.26 -14.00
C ASN A 52 -28.85 11.96 -13.95
N ILE A 53 -28.18 11.79 -15.09
CA ILE A 53 -26.74 11.53 -15.14
C ILE A 53 -25.99 12.87 -15.14
N PRO A 54 -25.08 13.13 -14.18
CA PRO A 54 -24.30 14.36 -14.18
C PRO A 54 -23.40 14.41 -15.42
N TYR A 55 -23.55 15.46 -16.23
CA TYR A 55 -22.68 15.71 -17.38
C TYR A 55 -21.27 16.09 -16.90
N VAL A 56 -20.28 15.25 -17.24
CA VAL A 56 -18.85 15.57 -17.07
C VAL A 56 -18.19 15.74 -18.43
N ASN A 57 -17.07 16.44 -18.51
CA ASN A 57 -16.29 16.43 -19.75
C ASN A 57 -15.83 14.99 -20.04
N LEU A 58 -15.95 14.54 -21.29
CA LEU A 58 -15.47 13.23 -21.68
C LEU A 58 -13.95 13.17 -21.52
N ASP A 59 -13.49 12.32 -20.59
CA ASP A 59 -12.09 11.95 -20.49
C ASP A 59 -11.81 10.83 -21.50
N HIS A 60 -11.37 11.27 -22.68
CA HIS A 60 -11.02 10.38 -23.78
C HIS A 60 -9.96 9.36 -23.39
N GLN A 61 -8.93 9.78 -22.65
CA GLN A 61 -7.84 8.89 -22.25
C GLN A 61 -8.37 7.74 -21.39
N ARG A 62 -9.23 8.06 -20.42
CA ARG A 62 -9.83 7.06 -19.54
C ARG A 62 -10.73 6.07 -20.29
N LEU A 63 -11.56 6.55 -21.22
CA LEU A 63 -12.41 5.67 -22.04
C LEU A 63 -11.57 4.74 -22.91
N ILE A 64 -10.53 5.27 -23.56
CA ILE A 64 -9.59 4.52 -24.40
C ILE A 64 -8.87 3.45 -23.57
N LEU A 65 -8.41 3.77 -22.36
CA LEU A 65 -7.79 2.78 -21.46
C LEU A 65 -8.77 1.66 -21.09
N HIS A 66 -10.03 1.97 -20.76
CA HIS A 66 -11.03 0.93 -20.52
C HIS A 66 -11.23 0.02 -21.74
N LEU A 67 -11.29 0.59 -22.94
CA LEU A 67 -11.40 -0.17 -24.18
C LEU A 67 -10.21 -1.12 -24.39
N ILE A 68 -8.99 -0.58 -24.36
CA ILE A 68 -7.76 -1.36 -24.62
C ILE A 68 -7.64 -2.50 -23.62
N HIS A 69 -7.87 -2.24 -22.33
CA HIS A 69 -7.75 -3.26 -21.31
C HIS A 69 -8.83 -4.35 -21.43
N ASP A 70 -10.08 -3.98 -21.72
CA ASP A 70 -11.16 -4.96 -21.88
C ASP A 70 -10.95 -5.80 -23.15
N TYR A 71 -10.60 -5.14 -24.25
CA TYR A 71 -10.27 -5.79 -25.52
C TYR A 71 -9.10 -6.76 -25.37
N ASN A 72 -7.95 -6.31 -24.84
CA ASN A 72 -6.77 -7.14 -24.68
C ASN A 72 -7.02 -8.32 -23.73
N TYR A 73 -7.84 -8.15 -22.70
CA TYR A 73 -8.19 -9.25 -21.80
C TYR A 73 -9.03 -10.32 -22.51
N ARG A 74 -10.05 -9.91 -23.26
CA ARG A 74 -10.94 -10.84 -24.00
C ARG A 74 -10.22 -11.54 -25.14
N MET A 75 -9.27 -10.87 -25.78
CA MET A 75 -8.52 -11.38 -26.93
C MET A 75 -7.23 -12.12 -26.55
N ARG A 76 -6.91 -12.21 -25.26
CA ARG A 76 -5.67 -12.82 -24.78
C ARG A 76 -5.56 -14.27 -25.23
N ASN A 77 -4.38 -14.65 -25.74
CA ASN A 77 -4.07 -15.99 -26.24
C ASN A 77 -4.89 -16.46 -27.45
N LEU A 78 -5.58 -15.53 -28.15
CA LEU A 78 -6.24 -15.82 -29.41
C LEU A 78 -5.36 -15.41 -30.59
N GLU A 79 -5.34 -16.25 -31.62
CA GLU A 79 -4.75 -15.88 -32.90
C GLU A 79 -5.54 -14.76 -33.58
N LEU A 80 -4.85 -13.96 -34.42
CA LEU A 80 -5.44 -12.80 -35.07
C LEU A 80 -6.74 -13.13 -35.83
N ASN A 81 -6.77 -14.24 -36.59
CA ASN A 81 -7.96 -14.63 -37.35
C ASN A 81 -9.17 -14.89 -36.44
N THR A 82 -8.95 -15.60 -35.32
CA THR A 82 -10.00 -15.86 -34.33
C THR A 82 -10.51 -14.56 -33.70
N ARG A 83 -9.62 -13.61 -33.44
CA ARG A 83 -9.99 -12.28 -32.90
C ARG A 83 -10.86 -11.50 -33.87
N LEU A 84 -10.50 -11.51 -35.16
CA LEU A 84 -11.26 -10.83 -36.21
C LEU A 84 -12.64 -11.46 -36.42
N GLU A 85 -12.75 -12.79 -36.40
CA GLU A 85 -14.05 -13.47 -36.48
C GLU A 85 -14.93 -13.18 -35.26
N LEU A 86 -14.34 -13.11 -34.06
CA LEU A 86 -15.07 -12.77 -32.85
C LEU A 86 -15.64 -11.35 -32.88
N LEU A 87 -14.93 -10.41 -33.50
CA LEU A 87 -15.39 -9.03 -33.68
C LEU A 87 -16.52 -8.88 -34.69
N LYS A 88 -16.61 -9.78 -35.68
CA LYS A 88 -17.76 -9.82 -36.61
C LYS A 88 -19.04 -10.33 -35.94
N ASN A 89 -18.93 -10.89 -34.74
CA ASN A 89 -20.10 -11.32 -33.99
C ASN A 89 -20.74 -10.12 -33.31
N ASP A 90 -21.90 -9.69 -33.81
CA ASP A 90 -22.63 -8.52 -33.30
C ASP A 90 -22.87 -8.57 -31.78
N LEU A 91 -23.16 -9.75 -31.22
CA LEU A 91 -23.37 -9.89 -29.78
C LEU A 91 -22.09 -9.62 -28.99
N PHE A 92 -20.96 -10.12 -29.47
CA PHE A 92 -19.66 -9.85 -28.84
C PHE A 92 -19.27 -8.38 -28.98
N HIS A 93 -19.36 -7.83 -30.18
CA HIS A 93 -19.04 -6.44 -30.50
C HIS A 93 -19.83 -5.47 -29.62
N ASN A 94 -21.16 -5.62 -29.60
CA ASN A 94 -22.04 -4.79 -28.77
C ASN A 94 -21.73 -4.96 -27.28
N LYS A 95 -21.46 -6.18 -26.82
CA LYS A 95 -21.10 -6.42 -25.41
C LYS A 95 -19.81 -5.71 -25.02
N LEU A 96 -18.81 -5.70 -25.89
CA LEU A 96 -17.54 -5.01 -25.63
C LEU A 96 -17.77 -3.51 -25.45
N ILE A 97 -18.50 -2.88 -26.37
CA ILE A 97 -18.80 -1.44 -26.31
C ILE A 97 -19.60 -1.09 -25.06
N ASN A 98 -20.69 -1.81 -24.78
CA ASN A 98 -21.53 -1.55 -23.60
C ASN A 98 -20.73 -1.67 -22.30
N VAL A 99 -19.92 -2.73 -22.16
CA VAL A 99 -19.10 -2.93 -20.95
C VAL A 99 -18.05 -1.83 -20.79
N VAL A 100 -17.46 -1.33 -21.87
CA VAL A 100 -16.50 -0.23 -21.83
C VAL A 100 -17.17 1.07 -21.37
N VAL A 101 -18.36 1.36 -21.92
CA VAL A 101 -19.17 2.51 -21.52
C VAL A 101 -19.60 2.42 -20.05
N ASP A 102 -20.05 1.25 -19.59
CA ASP A 102 -20.43 1.02 -18.19
C ASP A 102 -19.23 1.14 -17.23
N LYS A 103 -18.06 0.65 -17.63
CA LYS A 103 -16.81 0.79 -16.85
C LYS A 103 -16.36 2.25 -16.76
N TYR A 104 -16.43 2.99 -17.86
CA TYR A 104 -16.21 4.43 -17.83
C TYR A 104 -17.23 5.12 -16.91
N GLY A 105 -18.52 4.81 -17.08
CA GLY A 105 -19.59 5.45 -16.34
C GLY A 105 -19.59 5.15 -14.84
N SER A 106 -19.32 3.91 -14.44
CA SER A 106 -19.15 3.54 -13.02
C SER A 106 -17.98 4.25 -12.36
N SER A 107 -16.98 4.65 -13.14
CA SER A 107 -15.76 5.25 -12.63
C SER A 107 -15.76 6.79 -12.74
N ALA A 108 -16.60 7.36 -13.60
CA ALA A 108 -16.78 8.79 -13.84
C ALA A 108 -18.07 9.38 -13.21
N PHE A 109 -19.19 8.65 -13.20
CA PHE A 109 -20.52 9.15 -12.81
C PHE A 109 -21.11 8.45 -11.57
N PHE A 110 -21.00 7.12 -11.47
CA PHE A 110 -21.71 6.32 -10.47
C PHE A 110 -20.80 5.61 -9.48
N LYS A 111 -19.64 6.20 -9.18
CA LYS A 111 -18.71 5.60 -8.23
C LYS A 111 -19.39 5.46 -6.88
N TYR A 112 -19.37 4.25 -6.31
CA TYR A 112 -19.77 4.06 -4.92
C TYR A 112 -18.91 4.95 -4.03
N ASP A 113 -19.54 5.93 -3.40
CA ASP A 113 -18.91 6.84 -2.45
C ASP A 113 -19.68 6.76 -1.13
N SER A 114 -19.04 6.17 -0.12
CA SER A 114 -19.56 6.14 1.25
C SER A 114 -19.39 7.49 1.96
N GLY A 115 -18.88 8.50 1.26
CA GLY A 115 -18.45 9.78 1.77
C GLY A 115 -17.00 9.72 2.25
N THR A 116 -16.23 10.78 2.02
CA THR A 116 -14.85 10.94 2.47
C THR A 116 -14.75 12.11 3.43
N TYR A 117 -13.94 11.99 4.49
CA TYR A 117 -13.67 13.12 5.39
C TYR A 117 -12.46 13.93 4.96
N LEU A 118 -11.53 13.30 4.25
CA LEU A 118 -10.28 13.88 3.79
C LEU A 118 -10.17 13.75 2.28
N THR A 119 -9.44 14.68 1.68
CA THR A 119 -9.07 14.67 0.26
C THR A 119 -7.55 14.62 0.14
N PRO A 120 -6.99 14.37 -1.06
CA PRO A 120 -5.54 14.48 -1.27
C PRO A 120 -4.97 15.86 -0.90
N PHE A 121 -5.82 16.90 -0.87
CA PHE A 121 -5.46 18.28 -0.57
C PHE A 121 -5.64 18.64 0.91
N SER A 122 -6.20 17.75 1.74
CA SER A 122 -6.30 17.97 3.18
C SER A 122 -4.89 18.06 3.78
N MET A 123 -4.66 18.99 4.72
CA MET A 123 -3.33 19.21 5.33
C MET A 123 -2.82 17.94 6.03
N GLU A 124 -3.73 17.19 6.66
CA GLU A 124 -3.45 15.93 7.34
C GLU A 124 -2.86 14.85 6.41
N ILE A 125 -3.14 14.95 5.11
CA ILE A 125 -2.71 14.00 4.08
C ILE A 125 -1.55 14.57 3.26
N SER A 126 -1.73 15.77 2.71
CA SER A 126 -0.77 16.38 1.80
C SER A 126 0.59 16.62 2.47
N THR A 127 0.62 17.12 3.71
CA THR A 127 1.87 17.38 4.45
C THR A 127 2.69 16.11 4.66
N ILE A 128 2.07 15.05 5.20
CA ILE A 128 2.78 13.77 5.41
C ILE A 128 3.21 13.13 4.08
N ASN A 129 2.39 13.22 3.03
CA ASN A 129 2.73 12.65 1.72
C ASN A 129 3.86 13.38 1.02
N VAL A 130 3.95 14.71 1.12
CA VAL A 130 5.09 15.46 0.59
C VAL A 130 6.37 15.01 1.28
N TYR A 131 6.37 14.92 2.62
CA TYR A 131 7.58 14.52 3.32
C TYR A 131 7.94 13.04 3.10
N LEU A 132 6.93 12.17 3.04
CA LEU A 132 7.09 10.77 2.70
C LEU A 132 7.71 10.59 1.31
N ASN A 133 7.22 11.32 0.30
CA ASN A 133 7.78 11.27 -1.05
C ASN A 133 9.23 11.74 -1.07
N PHE A 134 9.57 12.79 -0.30
CA PHE A 134 10.95 13.22 -0.14
C PHE A 134 11.83 12.13 0.48
N ILE A 135 11.40 11.48 1.56
CA ILE A 135 12.12 10.36 2.18
C ILE A 135 12.28 9.21 1.18
N MET A 136 11.23 8.86 0.44
CA MET A 136 11.26 7.78 -0.56
C MET A 136 12.18 8.09 -1.75
N LEU A 137 12.40 9.36 -2.08
CA LEU A 137 13.41 9.78 -3.07
C LEU A 137 14.83 9.66 -2.53
N LYS A 138 15.03 9.83 -1.22
CA LYS A 138 16.34 9.78 -0.57
C LYS A 138 16.76 8.36 -0.17
N LEU A 139 15.82 7.50 0.22
CA LEU A 139 16.08 6.13 0.66
C LEU A 139 16.94 5.29 -0.31
N PRO A 140 16.76 5.36 -1.65
CA PRO A 140 17.61 4.63 -2.61
C PRO A 140 19.06 5.13 -2.69
N LEU A 141 19.38 6.31 -2.13
CA LEU A 141 20.72 6.89 -2.12
C LEU A 141 21.60 6.34 -0.98
N LEU A 142 21.03 5.55 -0.06
CA LEU A 142 21.81 4.88 0.97
C LEU A 142 22.79 3.89 0.34
N PRO A 143 24.09 3.93 0.69
CA PRO A 143 25.03 2.93 0.22
C PRO A 143 24.74 1.59 0.91
N LEU A 144 24.19 0.64 0.16
CA LEU A 144 23.85 -0.69 0.67
C LEU A 144 25.08 -1.61 0.65
N GLU A 145 26.10 -1.24 1.43
CA GLU A 145 27.41 -1.90 1.41
C GLU A 145 27.39 -3.31 2.04
N ASN A 146 26.36 -3.61 2.84
CA ASN A 146 26.21 -4.91 3.47
C ASN A 146 24.73 -5.32 3.60
N ARG A 147 24.50 -6.63 3.68
CA ARG A 147 23.18 -7.26 3.79
C ARG A 147 22.34 -6.75 4.97
N ARG A 148 22.97 -6.21 6.02
CA ARG A 148 22.27 -5.70 7.21
C ARG A 148 21.66 -4.33 6.93
N MET A 149 22.44 -3.43 6.32
CA MET A 149 21.94 -2.13 5.87
C MET A 149 20.84 -2.32 4.83
N GLU A 150 20.99 -3.31 3.94
CA GLU A 150 19.95 -3.69 2.98
C GLU A 150 18.65 -4.11 3.69
N LEU A 151 18.73 -5.04 4.66
CA LEU A 151 17.56 -5.49 5.43
C LEU A 151 16.89 -4.33 6.18
N PHE A 152 17.66 -3.49 6.87
CA PHE A 152 17.10 -2.37 7.62
C PHE A 152 16.47 -1.33 6.69
N ALA A 153 17.11 -1.02 5.55
CA ALA A 153 16.55 -0.14 4.53
C ALA A 153 15.27 -0.72 3.89
N GLU A 154 15.19 -2.04 3.70
CA GLU A 154 13.97 -2.72 3.23
C GLU A 154 12.82 -2.60 4.23
N LEU A 155 13.09 -2.78 5.53
CA LEU A 155 12.10 -2.61 6.58
C LEU A 155 11.62 -1.15 6.68
N LEU A 156 12.52 -0.16 6.53
CA LEU A 156 12.13 1.24 6.42
C LEU A 156 11.25 1.50 5.18
N ARG A 157 11.62 0.94 4.02
CA ARG A 157 10.81 1.06 2.79
C ARG A 157 9.39 0.51 2.99
N ASN A 158 9.27 -0.64 3.65
CA ASN A 158 7.98 -1.24 3.96
C ASN A 158 7.17 -0.38 4.94
N ALA A 159 7.81 0.23 5.94
CA ALA A 159 7.14 1.14 6.86
C ALA A 159 6.59 2.38 6.14
N PHE A 160 7.40 3.01 5.29
CA PHE A 160 6.97 4.15 4.48
C PHE A 160 5.87 3.78 3.47
N SER A 161 5.91 2.56 2.92
CA SER A 161 4.82 2.02 2.08
C SER A 161 3.51 1.84 2.87
N TYR A 162 3.56 1.38 4.12
CA TYR A 162 2.38 1.34 4.99
C TYR A 162 1.83 2.74 5.28
N ILE A 163 2.69 3.72 5.56
CA ILE A 163 2.29 5.12 5.75
C ILE A 163 1.54 5.63 4.50
N HIS A 164 2.11 5.41 3.31
CA HIS A 164 1.45 5.78 2.06
C HIS A 164 0.08 5.10 1.92
N THR A 165 0.03 3.78 2.15
CA THR A 165 -1.21 3.00 2.08
C THR A 165 -2.28 3.54 3.02
N ILE A 166 -1.91 3.88 4.26
CA ILE A 166 -2.84 4.47 5.24
C ILE A 166 -3.41 5.78 4.71
N THR A 167 -2.58 6.67 4.16
CA THR A 167 -3.07 7.96 3.62
C THR A 167 -4.03 7.77 2.44
N GLU A 168 -3.75 6.82 1.53
CA GLU A 168 -4.64 6.47 0.42
C GLU A 168 -5.99 5.91 0.91
N LEU A 169 -5.96 5.06 1.93
CA LEU A 169 -7.18 4.51 2.53
C LEU A 169 -8.01 5.61 3.19
N LEU A 170 -7.39 6.55 3.91
CA LEU A 170 -8.08 7.68 4.54
C LEU A 170 -8.74 8.60 3.50
N VAL A 171 -8.04 8.92 2.41
CA VAL A 171 -8.59 9.72 1.29
C VAL A 171 -9.80 9.03 0.65
N ARG A 172 -9.80 7.70 0.59
CA ARG A 172 -10.89 6.91 0.01
C ARG A 172 -12.03 6.62 0.99
N GLY A 173 -11.94 7.11 2.23
CA GLY A 173 -12.98 6.91 3.25
C GLY A 173 -12.97 5.51 3.89
N PHE A 174 -11.81 4.85 3.91
CA PHE A 174 -11.60 3.53 4.49
C PHE A 174 -10.86 3.64 5.84
N GLU A 175 -11.43 4.37 6.80
CA GLU A 175 -10.74 4.67 8.07
C GLU A 175 -10.52 3.42 8.94
N LYS A 176 -11.40 2.42 8.82
CA LYS A 176 -11.27 1.16 9.56
C LYS A 176 -10.12 0.32 9.02
N GLU A 177 -10.03 0.23 7.71
CA GLU A 177 -8.95 -0.46 7.00
C GLU A 177 -7.63 0.28 7.21
N ALA A 178 -7.65 1.62 7.21
CA ALA A 178 -6.50 2.44 7.56
C ALA A 178 -6.03 2.16 8.99
N PHE A 179 -6.96 1.99 9.94
CA PHE A 179 -6.64 1.66 11.34
C PHE A 179 -6.06 0.26 11.50
N ALA A 180 -6.65 -0.71 10.80
CA ALA A 180 -6.10 -2.07 10.71
C ALA A 180 -4.70 -2.07 10.09
N THR A 181 -4.46 -1.26 9.05
CA THR A 181 -3.14 -1.14 8.41
C THR A 181 -2.13 -0.47 9.34
N TRP A 182 -2.54 0.53 10.13
CA TRP A 182 -1.70 1.15 11.14
C TRP A 182 -1.17 0.13 12.16
N ARG A 183 -1.95 -0.91 12.49
CA ARG A 183 -1.47 -2.00 13.36
C ARG A 183 -0.20 -2.65 12.82
N SER A 184 -0.16 -3.00 11.53
CA SER A 184 1.01 -3.58 10.89
C SER A 184 2.18 -2.61 10.83
N LEU A 185 1.90 -1.31 10.59
CA LEU A 185 2.91 -0.27 10.68
C LEU A 185 3.51 -0.17 12.09
N HIS A 186 2.68 -0.28 13.14
CA HIS A 186 3.14 -0.26 14.53
C HIS A 186 3.95 -1.51 14.92
N GLU A 187 3.58 -2.67 14.39
CA GLU A 187 4.38 -3.90 14.54
C GLU A 187 5.78 -3.73 13.94
N LEU A 188 5.86 -3.09 12.78
CA LEU A 188 7.10 -2.77 12.10
C LEU A 188 7.90 -1.66 12.80
N GLU A 189 7.23 -0.61 13.31
CA GLU A 189 7.83 0.45 14.15
C GLU A 189 8.57 -0.16 15.33
N ALA A 190 7.87 -1.00 16.11
CA ALA A 190 8.46 -1.64 17.28
C ALA A 190 9.61 -2.57 16.91
N THR A 191 9.52 -3.27 15.77
CA THR A 191 10.62 -4.10 15.26
C THR A 191 11.84 -3.25 14.94
N LEU A 192 11.68 -2.18 14.15
CA LEU A 192 12.74 -1.25 13.76
C LEU A 192 13.47 -0.62 14.96
N LEU A 193 12.74 -0.31 16.03
CA LEU A 193 13.32 0.20 17.27
C LEU A 193 14.21 -0.81 17.99
N LEU A 194 13.99 -2.12 17.79
CA LEU A 194 14.74 -3.18 18.48
C LEU A 194 15.90 -3.74 17.67
N ILE A 195 15.89 -3.62 16.35
CA ILE A 195 16.90 -4.23 15.46
C ILE A 195 17.99 -3.24 15.02
N GLN A 196 18.41 -2.35 15.93
CA GLN A 196 19.38 -1.30 15.57
C GLN A 196 20.84 -1.77 15.62
N ASP A 197 21.14 -2.83 16.37
CA ASP A 197 22.49 -3.36 16.51
C ASP A 197 22.70 -4.67 15.72
N ASP A 198 23.98 -4.96 15.49
CA ASP A 198 24.45 -6.12 14.73
C ASP A 198 23.99 -7.48 15.29
N LYS A 199 23.86 -7.59 16.60
CA LYS A 199 23.46 -8.83 17.27
C LYS A 199 21.97 -9.08 17.03
N MET A 200 21.15 -8.02 17.16
CA MET A 200 19.72 -8.07 16.93
C MET A 200 19.38 -8.33 15.47
N LEU A 201 20.05 -7.66 14.53
CA LEU A 201 19.83 -7.86 13.10
C LEU A 201 20.11 -9.30 12.66
N LYS A 202 21.23 -9.89 13.12
CA LYS A 202 21.56 -11.29 12.82
C LYS A 202 20.53 -12.27 13.39
N ALA A 203 20.03 -12.01 14.60
CA ALA A 203 18.99 -12.83 15.20
C ALA A 203 17.67 -12.72 14.42
N TYR A 204 17.28 -11.50 14.03
CA TYR A 204 16.08 -11.26 13.25
C TYR A 204 16.14 -11.93 11.87
N GLU A 205 17.27 -11.81 11.16
CA GLU A 205 17.51 -12.46 9.87
C GLU A 205 17.36 -13.99 9.95
N GLN A 206 17.91 -14.61 11.00
CA GLN A 206 17.74 -16.06 11.22
C GLN A 206 16.27 -16.44 11.42
N HIS A 207 15.49 -15.61 12.11
CA HIS A 207 14.07 -15.84 12.33
C HIS A 207 13.20 -15.58 11.08
N ILE A 208 13.65 -14.72 10.16
CA ILE A 208 13.08 -14.63 8.81
C ILE A 208 13.25 -15.98 8.09
N LEU A 209 14.46 -16.56 8.09
CA LEU A 209 14.71 -17.87 7.47
C LEU A 209 13.87 -18.98 8.11
N TYR A 210 13.68 -18.95 9.43
CA TYR A 210 12.77 -19.88 10.12
C TYR A 210 11.33 -19.74 9.62
N SER A 211 10.84 -18.51 9.45
CA SER A 211 9.50 -18.25 8.93
C SER A 211 9.34 -18.75 7.49
N LEU A 212 10.33 -18.50 6.63
CA LEU A 212 10.32 -18.98 5.24
C LEU A 212 10.31 -20.52 5.17
N ALA A 213 11.15 -21.19 5.99
CA ALA A 213 11.16 -22.64 6.09
C ALA A 213 9.85 -23.21 6.62
N PHE A 214 9.26 -22.59 7.64
CA PHE A 214 7.99 -23.01 8.22
C PHE A 214 6.84 -22.93 7.21
N ASN A 215 6.85 -21.92 6.35
CA ASN A 215 5.88 -21.73 5.27
C ASN A 215 6.26 -22.46 3.96
N LYS A 216 7.33 -23.27 3.95
CA LYS A 216 7.80 -24.05 2.79
C LYS A 216 8.15 -23.17 1.57
N LEU A 217 8.70 -21.99 1.82
CA LEU A 217 9.12 -21.02 0.79
C LEU A 217 10.60 -21.17 0.40
N VAL A 218 11.29 -22.17 0.91
CA VAL A 218 12.68 -22.55 0.55
C VAL A 218 12.72 -24.03 0.17
N PRO A 219 13.79 -24.52 -0.49
CA PRO A 219 13.89 -25.93 -0.89
C PRO A 219 13.68 -26.92 0.26
N LYS A 220 13.09 -28.09 -0.03
CA LYS A 220 12.71 -29.08 0.99
C LYS A 220 13.87 -29.51 1.90
N ALA A 221 15.04 -29.81 1.32
CA ALA A 221 16.21 -30.22 2.08
C ALA A 221 16.68 -29.13 3.07
N GLU A 222 16.53 -27.86 2.68
CA GLU A 222 16.84 -26.72 3.54
C GLU A 222 15.78 -26.54 4.64
N CYS A 223 14.50 -26.72 4.32
CA CYS A 223 13.43 -26.74 5.31
C CYS A 223 13.71 -27.77 6.41
N ASP A 224 14.02 -29.02 6.03
CA ASP A 224 14.27 -30.11 6.97
C ASP A 224 15.45 -29.78 7.90
N ARG A 225 16.54 -29.24 7.35
CA ARG A 225 17.70 -28.78 8.12
C ARG A 225 17.32 -27.69 9.14
N ILE A 226 16.59 -26.66 8.69
CA ILE A 226 16.18 -25.54 9.55
C ILE A 226 15.20 -26.02 10.64
N PHE A 227 14.28 -26.94 10.33
CA PHE A 227 13.36 -27.49 11.32
C PHE A 227 14.06 -28.30 12.41
N VAL A 228 15.16 -28.99 12.10
CA VAL A 228 16.00 -29.64 13.11
C VAL A 228 16.61 -28.59 14.04
N GLU A 229 17.16 -27.50 13.49
CA GLU A 229 17.70 -26.39 14.28
C GLU A 229 16.66 -25.78 15.22
N ILE A 230 15.46 -25.47 14.70
CA ILE A 230 14.34 -24.92 15.49
C ILE A 230 14.00 -25.86 16.65
N LYS A 231 13.85 -27.17 16.39
CA LYS A 231 13.51 -28.15 17.44
C LYS A 231 14.61 -28.25 18.51
N THR A 232 15.87 -28.20 18.11
CA THR A 232 17.00 -28.22 19.05
C THR A 232 16.97 -27.01 19.98
N LYS A 233 16.86 -25.79 19.42
CA LYS A 233 16.78 -24.56 20.22
C LYS A 233 15.54 -24.51 21.12
N MET A 234 14.40 -24.94 20.62
CA MET A 234 13.18 -25.03 21.43
C MET A 234 13.34 -25.99 22.62
N LYS A 235 14.02 -27.13 22.42
CA LYS A 235 14.29 -28.09 23.49
C LYS A 235 15.23 -27.50 24.55
N GLU A 236 16.27 -26.77 24.14
CA GLU A 236 17.19 -26.06 25.04
C GLU A 236 16.45 -25.02 25.91
N LEU A 237 15.43 -24.38 25.36
CA LEU A 237 14.60 -23.38 26.02
C LEU A 237 13.37 -23.96 26.74
N ASN A 238 13.24 -25.30 26.81
CA ASN A 238 12.08 -26.00 27.39
C ASN A 238 10.72 -25.59 26.78
N LEU A 239 10.70 -25.19 25.50
CA LEU A 239 9.49 -24.81 24.77
C LEU A 239 8.77 -26.05 24.21
N LYS A 240 7.44 -26.00 24.15
CA LYS A 240 6.61 -27.10 23.66
C LYS A 240 6.22 -26.88 22.19
N SER A 241 5.75 -27.92 21.50
CA SER A 241 5.31 -27.82 20.10
C SER A 241 4.23 -26.78 19.85
N LYS A 242 3.41 -26.43 20.85
CA LYS A 242 2.41 -25.34 20.76
C LYS A 242 3.04 -23.95 20.65
N ASP A 243 4.31 -23.82 21.05
CA ASP A 243 5.06 -22.57 21.07
C ASP A 243 5.88 -22.37 19.79
N THR A 244 5.93 -23.36 18.89
CA THR A 244 6.76 -23.34 17.67
C THR A 244 6.53 -22.08 16.84
N LYS A 245 5.28 -21.76 16.51
CA LYS A 245 4.95 -20.57 15.70
C LYS A 245 5.41 -19.28 16.40
N ARG A 246 5.16 -19.16 17.69
CA ARG A 246 5.56 -18.00 18.51
C ARG A 246 7.09 -17.86 18.59
N PHE A 247 7.80 -18.96 18.77
CA PHE A 247 9.26 -18.98 18.76
C PHE A 247 9.81 -18.58 17.40
N ILE A 248 9.23 -19.06 16.30
CA ILE A 248 9.66 -18.67 14.95
C ILE A 248 9.46 -17.17 14.74
N GLU A 249 8.28 -16.63 15.09
CA GLU A 249 7.95 -15.21 14.87
C GLU A 249 8.72 -14.24 15.80
N TYR A 250 8.98 -14.63 17.04
CA TYR A 250 9.47 -13.70 18.09
C TYR A 250 10.73 -14.17 18.82
N GLY A 251 11.28 -15.35 18.51
CA GLY A 251 12.42 -15.91 19.23
C GLY A 251 13.71 -15.09 19.08
N TRP A 252 13.82 -14.26 18.04
CA TRP A 252 14.91 -13.30 17.86
C TRP A 252 15.05 -12.32 19.04
N LEU A 253 13.98 -12.10 19.83
CA LEU A 253 14.01 -11.30 21.05
C LEU A 253 14.99 -11.84 22.10
N LEU A 254 15.35 -13.13 22.07
CA LEU A 254 16.38 -13.70 22.95
C LEU A 254 17.75 -13.02 22.80
N ALA A 255 18.01 -12.39 21.65
CA ALA A 255 19.23 -11.63 21.46
C ALA A 255 19.23 -10.27 22.19
N HIS A 256 18.06 -9.75 22.56
CA HIS A 256 17.91 -8.44 23.18
C HIS A 256 18.22 -8.50 24.67
N GLN A 257 19.07 -7.58 25.16
CA GLN A 257 19.52 -7.59 26.55
C GLN A 257 18.40 -7.47 27.59
N ALA A 258 17.31 -6.78 27.24
CA ALA A 258 16.16 -6.59 28.13
C ALA A 258 15.14 -7.74 28.07
N PHE A 259 15.30 -8.73 27.18
CA PHE A 259 14.38 -9.85 27.10
C PHE A 259 14.67 -10.86 28.22
N ASP A 260 13.64 -11.14 29.00
CA ASP A 260 13.64 -12.13 30.08
C ASP A 260 12.41 -13.03 29.91
N MET A 261 12.62 -14.34 29.73
CA MET A 261 11.55 -15.32 29.52
C MET A 261 10.60 -15.49 30.71
N ASN A 262 10.99 -15.04 31.92
CA ASN A 262 10.12 -15.07 33.09
C ASN A 262 9.14 -13.89 33.12
N ILE A 263 9.48 -12.80 32.43
CA ILE A 263 8.71 -11.55 32.42
C ILE A 263 7.98 -11.38 31.07
N HIS A 264 8.71 -11.62 29.99
CA HIS A 264 8.30 -11.38 28.61
C HIS A 264 7.80 -12.66 27.94
N LYS A 265 7.02 -12.50 26.86
CA LYS A 265 6.51 -13.61 26.08
C LYS A 265 6.92 -13.48 24.62
N PHE A 266 7.01 -14.62 23.93
CA PHE A 266 7.14 -14.69 22.47
C PHE A 266 5.82 -14.30 21.78
N ASN A 267 5.47 -13.03 21.86
CA ASN A 267 4.38 -12.41 21.11
C ASN A 267 4.67 -10.91 20.93
N PHE A 268 3.89 -10.23 20.09
CA PHE A 268 4.06 -8.80 19.86
C PHE A 268 3.87 -7.98 21.15
N ARG A 269 2.72 -8.13 21.83
CA ARG A 269 2.28 -7.22 22.89
C ARG A 269 3.10 -7.28 24.18
N ASP A 270 3.44 -8.49 24.63
CA ASP A 270 4.16 -8.76 25.89
C ASP A 270 5.66 -9.06 25.65
N GLY A 271 6.11 -8.93 24.40
CA GLY A 271 7.51 -9.09 24.00
C GLY A 271 7.98 -7.84 23.27
N VAL A 272 7.74 -7.79 21.96
CA VAL A 272 8.22 -6.72 21.06
C VAL A 272 7.80 -5.33 21.54
N GLN A 273 6.51 -5.09 21.77
CA GLN A 273 5.96 -3.79 22.15
C GLN A 273 6.46 -3.33 23.53
N THR A 274 6.50 -4.23 24.51
CA THR A 274 7.03 -3.94 25.85
C THR A 274 8.50 -3.57 25.81
N ILE A 275 9.31 -4.36 25.09
CA ILE A 275 10.75 -4.11 25.01
C ILE A 275 11.06 -2.83 24.23
N ALA A 276 10.26 -2.53 23.20
CA ALA A 276 10.33 -1.29 22.44
C ALA A 276 9.83 -0.06 23.21
N LYS A 277 9.29 -0.24 24.42
CA LYS A 277 8.72 0.83 25.28
C LYS A 277 7.55 1.58 24.63
N LEU A 278 6.66 0.82 23.97
CA LEU A 278 5.50 1.33 23.25
C LEU A 278 4.17 0.89 23.89
N GLU A 279 4.16 0.63 25.19
CA GLU A 279 2.98 0.13 25.91
C GLU A 279 1.84 1.16 26.00
N ASP A 280 2.14 2.45 25.80
CA ASP A 280 1.14 3.51 25.67
C ASP A 280 0.16 3.25 24.50
N LYS A 281 0.57 2.46 23.51
CA LYS A 281 -0.24 2.08 22.35
C LYS A 281 -0.94 0.73 22.49
N ARG A 282 -0.85 0.06 23.65
CA ARG A 282 -1.37 -1.30 23.85
C ARG A 282 -2.88 -1.42 23.61
N GLU A 283 -3.67 -0.51 24.15
CA GLU A 283 -5.12 -0.52 23.97
C GLU A 283 -5.53 -0.17 22.53
N VAL A 284 -4.83 0.77 21.91
CA VAL A 284 -5.05 1.15 20.51
C VAL A 284 -4.74 -0.03 19.58
N TYR A 285 -3.62 -0.72 19.80
CA TYR A 285 -3.25 -1.92 19.06
C TYR A 285 -4.28 -3.04 19.21
N LYS A 286 -4.77 -3.27 20.43
CA LYS A 286 -5.84 -4.24 20.70
C LYS A 286 -7.11 -3.89 19.92
N LEU A 287 -7.52 -2.63 19.97
CA LEU A 287 -8.68 -2.14 19.24
C LEU A 287 -8.51 -2.31 17.72
N ALA A 288 -7.34 -1.99 17.18
CA ALA A 288 -7.04 -2.21 15.76
C ALA A 288 -7.13 -3.69 15.37
N SER A 289 -6.70 -4.60 16.26
CA SER A 289 -6.91 -6.04 16.09
C SER A 289 -8.38 -6.46 16.15
N GLU A 290 -9.23 -5.81 16.93
CA GLU A 290 -10.66 -6.10 16.99
C GLU A 290 -11.40 -5.59 15.74
N VAL A 291 -10.91 -4.50 15.13
CA VAL A 291 -11.47 -3.91 13.90
C VAL A 291 -11.21 -4.78 12.67
N THR A 292 -10.15 -5.59 12.67
CA THR A 292 -9.90 -6.59 11.60
C THR A 292 -10.90 -7.75 11.59
N HIS A 293 -11.70 -7.89 12.64
CA HIS A 293 -12.80 -8.84 12.71
C HIS A 293 -14.12 -8.11 12.54
N SER A 294 -15.18 -8.80 12.08
CA SER A 294 -16.55 -8.28 12.02
C SER A 294 -17.17 -8.12 13.43
N SER A 295 -16.44 -7.45 14.33
CA SER A 295 -16.80 -7.20 15.71
C SER A 295 -17.83 -6.08 15.80
N PRO A 296 -18.60 -5.99 16.91
CA PRO A 296 -19.50 -4.86 17.14
C PRO A 296 -18.79 -3.51 17.06
N VAL A 297 -17.54 -3.44 17.52
CA VAL A 297 -16.70 -2.23 17.42
C VAL A 297 -16.50 -1.85 15.95
N ALA A 298 -16.12 -2.81 15.09
CA ALA A 298 -15.90 -2.57 13.67
C ALA A 298 -17.18 -2.13 12.92
N LEU A 299 -18.34 -2.67 13.33
CA LEU A 299 -19.61 -2.49 12.61
C LEU A 299 -20.39 -1.27 13.07
N PHE A 300 -20.37 -0.94 14.36
CA PHE A 300 -21.27 0.06 14.96
C PHE A 300 -20.56 1.33 15.45
N THR A 301 -19.24 1.43 15.29
CA THR A 301 -18.49 2.64 15.67
C THR A 301 -18.46 3.65 14.52
N ASN A 302 -18.58 4.94 14.86
CA ASN A 302 -18.54 6.04 13.91
C ASN A 302 -17.17 6.13 13.20
N ARG A 303 -17.17 6.30 11.87
CA ARG A 303 -15.95 6.45 11.06
C ARG A 303 -15.04 7.61 11.51
N ARG A 304 -15.60 8.72 12.01
CA ARG A 304 -14.81 9.84 12.57
C ARG A 304 -13.96 9.44 13.77
N TYR A 305 -14.42 8.46 14.55
CA TYR A 305 -13.66 7.96 15.68
C TYR A 305 -12.39 7.23 15.19
N PHE A 306 -12.53 6.37 14.18
CA PHE A 306 -11.38 5.73 13.55
C PHE A 306 -10.46 6.76 12.89
N LEU A 307 -11.00 7.74 12.16
CA LEU A 307 -10.22 8.81 11.55
C LEU A 307 -9.25 9.48 12.54
N ALA A 308 -9.78 9.95 13.67
CA ALA A 308 -8.97 10.64 14.68
C ALA A 308 -7.89 9.72 15.26
N MET A 309 -8.23 8.46 15.57
CA MET A 309 -7.25 7.49 16.07
C MET A 309 -6.16 7.18 15.04
N VAL A 310 -6.52 6.97 13.77
CA VAL A 310 -5.52 6.69 12.73
C VAL A 310 -4.59 7.86 12.57
N LEU A 311 -5.10 9.09 12.47
CA LEU A 311 -4.28 10.27 12.27
C LEU A 311 -3.28 10.50 13.41
N ASP A 312 -3.73 10.45 14.66
CA ASP A 312 -2.85 10.65 15.82
C ASP A 312 -1.71 9.61 15.86
N ASN A 313 -2.06 8.34 15.64
CA ASN A 313 -1.09 7.27 15.70
C ASN A 313 -0.21 7.20 14.44
N LEU A 314 -0.73 7.56 13.26
CA LEU A 314 0.04 7.68 12.02
C LEU A 314 1.14 8.72 12.17
N TYR A 315 0.81 9.93 12.63
CA TYR A 315 1.80 11.00 12.80
C TYR A 315 2.83 10.66 13.88
N THR A 316 2.39 10.06 14.98
CA THR A 316 3.29 9.63 16.06
C THR A 316 4.26 8.55 15.57
N THR A 317 3.77 7.52 14.90
CA THR A 317 4.61 6.45 14.35
C THR A 317 5.50 6.96 13.22
N PHE A 318 4.99 7.83 12.33
CA PHE A 318 5.76 8.45 11.27
C PHE A 318 6.98 9.19 11.83
N LEU A 319 6.82 10.03 12.84
CA LEU A 319 7.92 10.78 13.45
C LEU A 319 9.00 9.87 14.04
N ARG A 320 8.63 8.73 14.63
CA ARG A 320 9.61 7.78 15.16
C ARG A 320 10.39 7.08 14.04
N ILE A 321 9.69 6.58 13.03
CA ILE A 321 10.33 5.88 11.90
C ILE A 321 11.17 6.84 11.06
N GLU A 322 10.69 8.07 10.87
CA GLU A 322 11.43 9.16 10.24
C GLU A 322 12.74 9.43 10.96
N ALA A 323 12.74 9.48 12.30
CA ALA A 323 13.96 9.71 13.06
C ALA A 323 14.99 8.59 12.85
N LEU A 324 14.55 7.33 12.76
CA LEU A 324 15.41 6.19 12.44
C LEU A 324 16.02 6.31 11.04
N PHE A 325 15.20 6.68 10.07
CA PHE A 325 15.68 6.95 8.71
C PHE A 325 16.69 8.11 8.70
N ALA A 326 16.39 9.22 9.38
CA ALA A 326 17.25 10.39 9.42
C ALA A 326 18.63 10.08 10.02
N GLU A 327 18.66 9.31 11.11
CA GLU A 327 19.90 8.87 11.74
C GLU A 327 20.72 8.01 10.77
N LEU A 328 20.10 7.00 10.18
CA LEU A 328 20.75 6.12 9.20
C LEU A 328 21.26 6.92 7.98
N TYR A 329 20.45 7.83 7.46
CA TYR A 329 20.78 8.61 6.27
C TYR A 329 21.99 9.52 6.52
N VAL A 330 21.95 10.29 7.60
CA VAL A 330 23.03 11.24 7.96
C VAL A 330 24.36 10.54 8.21
N GLN A 331 24.34 9.32 8.75
CA GLN A 331 25.57 8.56 9.04
C GLN A 331 26.22 7.96 7.79
N ASN A 332 25.47 7.76 6.70
CA ASN A 332 25.91 6.92 5.58
C ASN A 332 26.03 7.65 4.24
N VAL A 333 25.62 8.91 4.11
CA VAL A 333 25.72 9.66 2.84
C VAL A 333 26.78 10.76 2.90
N GLU A 334 27.18 11.25 1.73
CA GLU A 334 28.19 12.31 1.61
C GLU A 334 27.75 13.61 2.29
N LYS A 335 28.71 14.36 2.82
CA LYS A 335 28.45 15.56 3.63
C LYS A 335 27.59 16.62 2.93
N SER A 336 27.81 16.85 1.62
CA SER A 336 27.00 17.79 0.85
C SER A 336 25.53 17.40 0.79
N GLU A 337 25.24 16.10 0.71
CA GLU A 337 23.88 15.56 0.71
C GLU A 337 23.25 15.66 2.10
N VAL A 338 24.03 15.41 3.16
CA VAL A 338 23.60 15.58 4.56
C VAL A 338 23.14 17.02 4.84
N ASP A 339 23.90 18.01 4.39
CA ASP A 339 23.59 19.43 4.65
C ASP A 339 22.28 19.84 3.96
N PHE A 340 22.08 19.42 2.70
CA PHE A 340 20.81 19.63 1.99
C PHE A 340 19.64 18.91 2.69
N TYR A 341 19.83 17.64 3.07
CA TYR A 341 18.82 16.85 3.74
C TYR A 341 18.34 17.47 5.05
N LYS A 342 19.27 17.97 5.89
CA LYS A 342 18.93 18.59 7.18
C LYS A 342 18.05 19.82 7.02
N ILE A 343 18.36 20.70 6.06
CA ILE A 343 17.56 21.89 5.79
C ILE A 343 16.14 21.50 5.35
N ALA A 344 16.02 20.55 4.42
CA ALA A 344 14.72 20.09 3.95
C ALA A 344 13.91 19.40 5.07
N ARG A 345 14.57 18.54 5.87
CA ARG A 345 14.00 17.87 7.03
C ARG A 345 13.42 18.86 8.04
N ASP A 346 14.15 19.92 8.37
CA ASP A 346 13.69 20.91 9.35
C ASP A 346 12.40 21.60 8.88
N ILE A 347 12.33 21.98 7.60
CA ILE A 347 11.12 22.57 6.99
C ILE A 347 9.94 21.60 7.06
N TYR A 348 10.13 20.35 6.62
CA TYR A 348 9.04 19.38 6.63
C TYR A 348 8.61 19.00 8.05
N LEU A 349 9.53 18.89 9.00
CA LEU A 349 9.22 18.57 10.39
C LEU A 349 8.43 19.69 11.08
N GLU A 350 8.63 20.95 10.71
CA GLU A 350 7.83 22.07 11.21
C GLU A 350 6.34 21.87 10.83
N ASP A 351 6.06 21.61 9.56
CA ASP A 351 4.69 21.37 9.09
C ASP A 351 4.09 20.10 9.68
N ILE A 352 4.86 19.01 9.78
CA ILE A 352 4.40 17.76 10.41
C ILE A 352 3.98 17.99 11.87
N LYS A 353 4.78 18.73 12.63
CA LYS A 353 4.48 19.05 14.04
C LYS A 353 3.28 19.98 14.15
N LEU A 354 3.15 20.96 13.25
CA LEU A 354 1.97 21.82 13.18
C LEU A 354 0.70 20.99 12.98
N VAL A 355 0.69 20.10 11.98
CA VAL A 355 -0.46 19.24 11.71
C VAL A 355 -0.74 18.32 12.90
N GLN A 356 0.30 17.66 13.45
CA GLN A 356 0.14 16.79 14.63
C GLN A 356 -0.48 17.52 15.83
N SER A 357 -0.12 18.79 16.05
CA SER A 357 -0.69 19.60 17.13
C SER A 357 -2.17 19.94 16.95
N ARG A 358 -2.68 19.86 15.71
CA ARG A 358 -4.07 20.15 15.35
C ARG A 358 -4.95 18.90 15.28
N ILE A 359 -4.36 17.70 15.28
CA ILE A 359 -5.10 16.45 15.34
C ILE A 359 -5.78 16.34 16.72
N PRO A 360 -7.11 16.13 16.79
CA PRO A 360 -7.80 15.99 18.06
C PRO A 360 -7.29 14.77 18.83
N ARG A 361 -6.62 15.00 19.97
CA ARG A 361 -6.25 13.93 20.91
C ARG A 361 -7.48 13.56 21.73
N ARG A 362 -7.78 12.27 21.83
CA ARG A 362 -8.81 11.74 22.72
C ARG A 362 -8.19 10.85 23.77
#